data_AF-A0AAF0EPS7-F1
#
_entry.id   AF-A0AAF0EPS7-F1
#
_cell.length_a   1.000
_cell.length_b   1.000
_cell.length_c   1.000
_cell.angle_alpha   90.00
_cell.angle_beta   90.00
_cell.angle_gamma   90.00
#
_symmetry.space_group_name_H-M   'P 1'
#
loop_
_entity.id
_entity.type
_entity.pdbx_description
1 polymer ?
#
loop_
_entity_poly.entity_id
_entity_poly.type
_entity_poly.pdbx_seq_one_letter_code
_entity_poly.pdbx_strand_id
1 'polypeptide(L)'
;MDWLGHLQSGSAATLGCVLVVHLAAPAVAALVPSHSIAHANSTMLFGRVFYQQRALEPILIWGALGTHIIASLLRKARIARMSPRPLRAFFRGDIQTIAGRMLVPLLGIHYVLNRVMPASARVPISELSPAELGMEYVSYGFSTWPTLTSVLYGLLIASAAVHVVGGAPKFMRRYGRRAPKNVWPIAAALGSVVAVGAARIALAPVGESSYMLDRVSRC
;
A
#
# COMPACT_ATOMS: atom_id res chain seq x y z
N MET A 1 -26.93 -6.68 16.05
CA MET A 1 -25.97 -5.67 15.55
C MET A 1 -24.86 -6.37 14.76
N ASP A 2 -24.53 -5.91 13.54
CA ASP A 2 -23.44 -6.47 12.70
C ASP A 2 -22.08 -5.90 13.13
N TRP A 3 -21.59 -6.32 14.30
CA TRP A 3 -20.34 -5.84 14.89
C TRP A 3 -19.13 -6.07 13.97
N LEU A 4 -19.11 -7.17 13.21
CA LEU A 4 -18.06 -7.45 12.23
C LEU A 4 -18.03 -6.40 11.11
N GLY A 5 -19.20 -5.97 10.63
CA GLY A 5 -19.31 -4.90 9.65
C GLY A 5 -18.76 -3.57 10.15
N HIS A 6 -18.96 -3.26 11.44
CA HIS A 6 -18.42 -2.05 12.08
C HIS A 6 -16.91 -2.14 12.26
N LEU A 7 -16.36 -3.26 12.78
CA LEU A 7 -14.92 -3.47 12.90
C LEU A 7 -14.21 -3.38 11.55
N GLN A 8 -14.78 -4.02 10.53
CA GLN A 8 -14.22 -3.97 9.18
C GLN A 8 -14.22 -2.55 8.60
N SER A 9 -15.30 -1.79 8.83
CA SER A 9 -15.42 -0.42 8.30
C SER A 9 -14.53 0.56 9.07
N GLY A 10 -14.49 0.48 10.40
CA GLY A 10 -13.63 1.31 11.24
C GLY A 10 -12.15 1.09 10.93
N SER A 11 -11.71 -0.16 10.85
CA SER A 11 -10.34 -0.49 10.41
C SER A 11 -10.03 -0.03 8.99
N ALA A 12 -10.99 -0.12 8.06
CA ALA A 12 -10.81 0.41 6.70
C ALA A 12 -10.62 1.92 6.68
N ALA A 13 -11.32 2.67 7.54
CA ALA A 13 -11.17 4.11 7.66
C ALA A 13 -9.77 4.47 8.18
N THR A 14 -9.28 3.79 9.22
CA THR A 14 -7.91 3.97 9.73
C THR A 14 -6.85 3.68 8.66
N LEU A 15 -6.97 2.56 7.96
CA LEU A 15 -6.07 2.20 6.86
C LEU A 15 -6.14 3.21 5.71
N GLY A 16 -7.33 3.76 5.43
CA GLY A 16 -7.51 4.82 4.45
C GLY A 16 -6.72 6.09 4.82
N CYS A 17 -6.76 6.51 6.09
CA CYS A 17 -5.97 7.65 6.56
C CYS A 17 -4.46 7.39 6.42
N VAL A 18 -3.98 6.21 6.84
CA VAL A 18 -2.56 5.83 6.67
C VAL A 18 -2.18 5.81 5.19
N LEU A 19 -3.04 5.24 4.34
CA LEU A 19 -2.79 5.15 2.90
C LEU A 19 -2.71 6.54 2.24
N VAL A 20 -3.54 7.50 2.64
CA VAL A 20 -3.45 8.89 2.14
C VAL A 20 -2.07 9.49 2.43
N VAL A 21 -1.58 9.35 3.66
CA VAL A 21 -0.25 9.84 4.04
C VAL A 21 0.86 9.08 3.30
N HIS A 22 0.73 7.76 3.17
CA HIS A 22 1.70 6.91 2.49
C HIS A 22 1.82 7.24 0.99
N LEU A 23 0.70 7.53 0.33
CA LEU A 23 0.67 7.87 -1.10
C LEU A 23 1.07 9.32 -1.39
N ALA A 24 1.26 10.16 -0.37
CA ALA A 24 1.63 11.56 -0.56
C ALA A 24 2.97 11.72 -1.28
N ALA A 25 3.99 10.93 -0.92
CA ALA A 25 5.31 10.99 -1.55
C ALA A 25 5.27 10.66 -3.07
N PRO A 26 4.71 9.53 -3.53
CA PRO A 26 4.59 9.28 -4.97
C PRO A 26 3.63 10.27 -5.66
N ALA A 27 2.56 10.75 -5.00
CA ALA A 27 1.70 11.78 -5.58
C ALA A 27 2.47 13.10 -5.81
N VAL A 28 3.29 13.53 -4.85
CA VAL A 28 4.17 14.71 -5.00
C VAL A 28 5.17 14.49 -6.14
N ALA A 29 5.79 13.31 -6.24
CA ALA A 29 6.68 12.99 -7.37
C ALA A 29 5.98 13.08 -8.73
N ALA A 30 4.68 12.77 -8.80
CA ALA A 30 3.88 12.88 -10.02
C ALA A 30 3.54 14.34 -10.37
N LEU A 31 3.18 15.13 -9.35
CA LEU A 31 2.63 16.48 -9.50
C LEU A 31 3.70 17.59 -9.53
N VAL A 32 4.89 17.33 -8.99
CA VAL A 32 6.02 18.26 -8.93
C VAL A 32 7.22 17.63 -9.65
N PRO A 33 7.33 17.77 -10.99
CA PRO A 33 8.35 17.07 -11.76
C PRO A 33 9.78 17.56 -11.50
N SER A 34 9.97 18.84 -11.23
CA SER A 34 11.26 19.42 -10.87
C SER A 34 11.68 18.93 -9.50
N HIS A 35 12.88 18.34 -9.38
CA HIS A 35 13.39 17.81 -8.11
C HIS A 35 12.42 16.82 -7.42
N SER A 36 11.71 16.01 -8.20
CA SER A 36 10.67 15.09 -7.74
C SER A 36 11.15 14.17 -6.60
N ILE A 37 12.39 13.70 -6.64
CA ILE A 37 13.00 12.86 -5.59
C ILE A 37 13.17 13.63 -4.29
N ALA A 38 13.73 14.84 -4.30
CA ALA A 38 13.94 15.64 -3.09
C ALA A 38 12.61 15.96 -2.39
N HIS A 39 11.59 16.32 -3.16
CA HIS A 39 10.26 16.59 -2.63
C HIS A 39 9.57 15.31 -2.12
N ALA A 40 9.69 14.19 -2.83
CA ALA A 40 9.16 12.91 -2.39
C ALA A 40 9.84 12.41 -1.11
N ASN A 41 11.17 12.57 -0.99
CA ASN A 41 11.94 12.27 0.22
C ASN A 41 11.47 13.11 1.41
N SER A 42 11.35 14.43 1.23
CA SER A 42 10.85 15.34 2.27
C SER A 42 9.43 14.96 2.73
N THR A 43 8.57 14.63 1.77
CA THR A 43 7.18 14.19 2.05
C THR A 43 7.14 12.85 2.77
N MET A 44 8.00 11.91 2.38
CA MET A 44 8.13 10.61 3.04
C MET A 44 8.58 10.78 4.49
N LEU A 45 9.58 11.63 4.76
CA LEU A 45 10.06 11.91 6.12
C LEU A 45 8.93 12.42 7.03
N PHE A 46 8.06 13.30 6.52
CA PHE A 46 6.87 13.75 7.24
C PHE A 46 5.92 12.58 7.57
N GLY A 47 5.69 11.68 6.61
CA GLY A 47 4.86 10.49 6.84
C GLY A 47 5.38 9.59 7.96
N ARG A 48 6.72 9.47 8.10
CA ARG A 48 7.34 8.68 9.18
C ARG A 48 6.98 9.22 10.56
N VAL A 49 7.04 10.54 10.72
CA VAL A 49 6.66 11.21 11.98
C VAL A 49 5.20 10.96 12.32
N PHE A 50 4.32 10.91 11.31
CA PHE A 50 2.88 10.78 11.53
C PHE A 50 2.44 9.37 11.98
N TYR A 51 2.90 8.30 11.32
CA TYR A 51 2.35 6.96 11.58
C TYR A 51 3.37 5.85 11.83
N GLN A 52 4.68 6.09 11.64
CA GLN A 52 5.74 5.08 11.86
C GLN A 52 6.40 5.19 13.24
N GLN A 53 5.70 5.74 14.23
CA GLN A 53 6.19 5.80 15.61
C GLN A 53 6.03 4.44 16.31
N ARG A 54 6.90 4.15 17.28
CA ARG A 54 6.94 2.86 18.02
C ARG A 54 5.58 2.39 18.55
N ALA A 55 4.74 3.32 19.02
CA ALA A 55 3.41 3.00 19.53
C ALA A 55 2.31 3.04 18.44
N LEU A 56 2.40 4.00 17.51
CA LEU A 56 1.35 4.22 16.51
C LEU A 56 1.35 3.16 15.41
N GLU A 57 2.52 2.72 14.95
CA GLU A 57 2.60 1.77 13.85
C GLU A 57 1.93 0.41 14.15
N PRO A 58 2.19 -0.24 15.31
CA PRO A 58 1.48 -1.46 15.69
C PRO A 58 -0.03 -1.32 15.74
N ILE A 59 -0.55 -0.14 16.10
CA ILE A 59 -1.98 0.09 16.26
C ILE A 59 -2.63 0.46 14.92
N LEU A 60 -2.11 1.52 14.28
CA LEU A 60 -2.71 2.13 13.08
C LEU A 60 -2.50 1.28 11.84
N ILE A 61 -1.34 0.63 11.69
CA ILE A 61 -1.07 -0.23 10.54
C ILE A 61 -1.48 -1.66 10.88
N TRP A 62 -0.77 -2.31 11.80
CA TRP A 62 -0.89 -3.76 11.99
C TRP A 62 -2.20 -4.15 12.68
N GLY A 63 -2.60 -3.40 13.71
CA GLY A 63 -3.87 -3.61 14.41
C GLY A 63 -5.06 -3.38 13.49
N ALA A 64 -5.07 -2.28 12.74
CA ALA A 64 -6.14 -2.00 11.77
C ALA A 64 -6.14 -3.02 10.62
N LEU A 65 -4.99 -3.35 10.03
CA LEU A 65 -4.88 -4.32 8.94
C LEU A 65 -5.33 -5.72 9.37
N GLY A 66 -4.85 -6.19 10.52
CA GLY A 66 -5.25 -7.47 11.10
C GLY A 66 -6.75 -7.52 11.37
N THR A 67 -7.30 -6.49 12.01
CA THR A 67 -8.74 -6.35 12.26
C THR A 67 -9.53 -6.38 10.94
N HIS A 68 -9.08 -5.65 9.91
CA HIS A 68 -9.75 -5.57 8.62
C HIS A 68 -9.79 -6.93 7.91
N ILE A 69 -8.66 -7.65 7.87
CA ILE A 69 -8.55 -8.96 7.24
C ILE A 69 -9.38 -9.99 8.00
N ILE A 70 -9.22 -10.08 9.33
CA ILE A 70 -9.93 -11.07 10.16
C ILE A 70 -11.44 -10.84 10.08
N ALA A 71 -11.93 -9.60 10.26
CA ALA A 71 -13.35 -9.29 10.14
C ALA A 71 -13.90 -9.61 8.73
N SER A 72 -13.10 -9.39 7.68
CA SER A 72 -13.47 -9.73 6.30
C SER A 72 -13.59 -11.23 6.08
N LEU A 73 -12.64 -12.02 6.57
CA LEU A 73 -12.64 -13.47 6.46
C LEU A 73 -13.78 -14.09 7.27
N LEU A 74 -14.00 -13.63 8.50
CA LEU A 74 -15.10 -14.12 9.36
C LEU A 74 -16.47 -13.85 8.75
N ARG A 75 -16.70 -12.64 8.23
CA ARG A 75 -17.95 -12.32 7.51
C ARG A 75 -18.13 -13.22 6.29
N LYS A 76 -17.06 -13.44 5.52
CA LYS A 76 -17.13 -14.27 4.33
C LYS A 76 -17.39 -15.73 4.66
N ALA A 77 -16.76 -16.26 5.70
CA ALA A 77 -17.02 -17.59 6.22
C ALA A 77 -18.47 -17.73 6.71
N ARG A 78 -19.01 -16.73 7.41
CA ARG A 78 -20.41 -16.71 7.85
C ARG A 78 -21.38 -16.78 6.67
N ILE A 79 -21.17 -15.96 5.64
CA ILE A 79 -21.99 -15.98 4.41
C ILE A 79 -21.85 -17.32 3.68
N ALA A 80 -20.62 -17.85 3.58
CA ALA A 80 -20.36 -19.12 2.91
C ALA A 80 -21.04 -20.31 3.61
N ARG A 81 -21.08 -20.32 4.95
CA ARG A 81 -21.77 -21.37 5.74
C ARG A 81 -23.28 -21.42 5.50
N MET A 82 -23.88 -20.32 5.07
CA MET A 82 -25.32 -20.26 4.74
C MET A 82 -25.60 -20.68 3.28
N SER A 83 -24.57 -20.95 2.49
CA SER A 83 -24.69 -21.33 1.07
C SER A 83 -24.74 -22.85 0.91
N PRO A 84 -25.56 -23.39 -0.03
CA PRO A 84 -25.55 -24.81 -0.38
C PRO A 84 -24.19 -25.34 -0.86
N ARG A 85 -23.30 -24.44 -1.33
CA ARG A 85 -21.93 -24.77 -1.78
C ARG A 85 -20.93 -23.87 -1.05
N PRO A 86 -20.52 -24.23 0.19
CA PRO A 86 -19.77 -23.32 1.06
C PRO A 86 -18.38 -22.97 0.51
N LEU A 87 -17.62 -23.95 0.00
CA LEU A 87 -16.31 -23.70 -0.59
C LEU A 87 -16.39 -22.74 -1.78
N ARG A 88 -17.33 -22.99 -2.72
CA ARG A 88 -17.54 -22.12 -3.88
C ARG A 88 -17.98 -20.71 -3.45
N ALA A 89 -18.85 -20.59 -2.47
CA ALA A 89 -19.28 -19.29 -1.95
C ALA A 89 -18.14 -18.53 -1.25
N PHE A 90 -17.26 -19.24 -0.54
CA PHE A 90 -16.08 -18.64 0.08
C PHE A 90 -15.08 -18.13 -0.97
N PHE A 91 -14.85 -18.88 -2.06
CA PHE A 91 -13.91 -18.47 -3.10
C PHE A 91 -14.49 -17.50 -4.13
N ARG A 92 -15.82 -17.43 -4.30
CA ARG A 92 -16.47 -16.40 -5.13
C ARG A 92 -16.10 -15.00 -4.66
N GLY A 93 -15.80 -14.09 -5.58
CA GLY A 93 -15.47 -12.71 -5.27
C GLY A 93 -15.78 -11.81 -6.45
N ASP A 94 -16.27 -10.61 -6.14
CA ASP A 94 -16.25 -9.51 -7.10
C ASP A 94 -14.82 -8.99 -7.29
N ILE A 95 -14.63 -8.08 -8.25
CA ILE A 95 -13.32 -7.51 -8.56
C ILE A 95 -12.65 -6.86 -7.34
N GLN A 96 -13.43 -6.23 -6.45
CA GLN A 96 -12.93 -5.65 -5.20
C GLN A 96 -12.38 -6.73 -4.25
N THR A 97 -13.07 -7.86 -4.14
CA THR A 97 -12.65 -9.01 -3.32
C THR A 97 -11.40 -9.68 -3.90
N ILE A 98 -11.31 -9.80 -5.23
CA ILE A 98 -10.13 -10.34 -5.90
C ILE A 98 -8.93 -9.42 -5.66
N ALA A 99 -9.10 -8.11 -5.84
CA ALA A 99 -8.08 -7.11 -5.56
C ALA A 99 -7.62 -7.15 -4.09
N GLY A 100 -8.54 -7.30 -3.14
CA GLY A 100 -8.21 -7.46 -1.72
C GLY A 100 -7.36 -8.70 -1.42
N ARG A 101 -7.60 -9.82 -2.12
CA ARG A 101 -6.79 -11.03 -1.98
C ARG A 101 -5.41 -10.91 -2.58
N MET A 102 -5.27 -10.20 -3.70
CA MET A 102 -3.98 -9.90 -4.31
C MET A 102 -3.17 -8.90 -3.47
N LEU A 103 -3.84 -7.93 -2.85
CA LEU A 103 -3.20 -6.93 -2.00
C LEU A 103 -2.46 -7.52 -0.81
N VAL A 104 -2.96 -8.57 -0.17
CA VAL A 104 -2.31 -9.16 1.01
C VAL A 104 -0.87 -9.64 0.73
N PRO A 105 -0.61 -10.54 -0.24
CA PRO A 105 0.75 -10.94 -0.56
C PRO A 105 1.58 -9.80 -1.16
N LEU A 106 1.00 -8.93 -2.00
CA LEU A 106 1.72 -7.81 -2.60
C LEU A 106 2.19 -6.79 -1.54
N LEU A 107 1.34 -6.48 -0.55
CA LEU A 107 1.69 -5.63 0.58
C LEU A 107 2.76 -6.28 1.45
N GLY A 108 2.69 -7.60 1.66
CA GLY A 108 3.72 -8.35 2.37
C GLY A 108 5.09 -8.24 1.68
N ILE A 109 5.14 -8.45 0.37
CA ILE A 109 6.37 -8.29 -0.43
C ILE A 109 6.87 -6.84 -0.35
N HIS A 110 5.97 -5.86 -0.53
CA HIS A 110 6.32 -4.44 -0.44
C HIS A 110 6.90 -4.08 0.94
N TYR A 111 6.30 -4.56 2.03
CA TYR A 111 6.80 -4.37 3.39
C TYR A 111 8.16 -5.04 3.61
N VAL A 112 8.34 -6.28 3.16
CA VAL A 112 9.62 -6.97 3.31
C VAL A 112 10.73 -6.23 2.57
N LEU A 113 10.52 -5.86 1.32
CA LEU A 113 11.53 -5.20 0.50
C LEU A 113 11.86 -3.78 0.98
N ASN A 114 10.87 -3.00 1.41
CA ASN A 114 11.08 -1.58 1.75
C ASN A 114 11.29 -1.33 3.25
N ARG A 115 11.29 -2.38 4.08
CA ARG A 115 11.44 -2.21 5.53
C ARG A 115 12.19 -3.33 6.23
N VAL A 116 11.83 -4.59 6.01
CA VAL A 116 12.46 -5.70 6.74
C VAL A 116 13.87 -5.97 6.22
N MET A 117 14.04 -6.08 4.91
CA MET A 117 15.32 -6.37 4.29
C MET A 117 16.35 -5.26 4.54
N PRO A 118 16.04 -3.96 4.35
CA PRO A 118 17.03 -2.93 4.57
C PRO A 118 17.44 -2.76 6.05
N ALA A 119 16.53 -3.04 6.99
CA ALA A 119 16.82 -2.98 8.42
C ALA A 119 17.53 -4.24 8.96
N SER A 120 17.73 -5.27 8.13
CA SER A 120 18.42 -6.49 8.53
C SER A 120 19.90 -6.24 8.80
N ALA A 121 20.42 -6.87 9.85
CA ALA A 121 21.86 -6.92 10.16
C ALA A 121 22.61 -7.99 9.34
N ARG A 122 21.89 -8.83 8.60
CA ARG A 122 22.49 -9.92 7.81
C ARG A 122 23.06 -9.39 6.52
N VAL A 123 24.29 -9.82 6.22
CA VAL A 123 24.95 -9.62 4.93
C VAL A 123 23.96 -9.96 3.80
N PRO A 124 23.85 -9.10 2.78
CA PRO A 124 24.81 -8.05 2.47
C PRO A 124 24.36 -6.62 2.86
N ILE A 125 23.19 -6.47 3.51
CA ILE A 125 22.63 -5.16 3.88
C ILE A 125 22.95 -4.82 5.34
N SER A 126 23.22 -3.54 5.62
CA SER A 126 23.82 -3.08 6.88
C SER A 126 22.83 -2.26 7.71
N GLU A 127 21.87 -2.87 8.41
CA GLU A 127 21.11 -2.23 9.50
C GLU A 127 20.56 -0.81 9.18
N LEU A 128 20.10 -0.58 7.95
CA LEU A 128 19.64 0.75 7.55
C LEU A 128 18.43 1.12 8.41
N SER A 129 18.57 2.21 9.15
CA SER A 129 17.44 2.76 9.88
C SER A 129 16.38 3.22 8.87
N PRO A 130 15.09 3.17 9.23
CA PRO A 130 14.04 3.71 8.37
C PRO A 130 14.32 5.14 7.92
N ALA A 131 15.01 5.95 8.74
CA ALA A 131 15.36 7.33 8.43
C ALA A 131 16.37 7.48 7.27
N GLU A 132 17.27 6.52 7.09
CA GLU A 132 18.28 6.50 6.03
C GLU A 132 17.75 6.05 4.67
N LEU A 133 16.55 5.44 4.63
CA LEU A 133 15.95 4.99 3.37
C LEU A 133 15.34 6.18 2.62
N GLY A 134 15.80 6.41 1.40
CA GLY A 134 15.27 7.40 0.47
C GLY A 134 14.51 6.79 -0.70
N MET A 135 13.92 7.63 -1.55
CA MET A 135 13.32 7.23 -2.82
C MET A 135 14.39 6.70 -3.81
N GLU A 136 15.65 7.01 -3.56
CA GLU A 136 16.84 6.48 -4.24
C GLU A 136 16.92 4.96 -4.07
N TYR A 137 16.54 4.41 -2.91
CA TYR A 137 16.49 2.96 -2.70
C TYR A 137 15.43 2.30 -3.60
N VAL A 138 14.28 2.95 -3.74
CA VAL A 138 13.20 2.50 -4.63
C VAL A 138 13.66 2.59 -6.09
N SER A 139 14.28 3.70 -6.48
CA SER A 139 14.85 3.90 -7.83
C SER A 139 15.91 2.84 -8.16
N TYR A 140 16.80 2.51 -7.22
CA TYR A 140 17.76 1.42 -7.37
C TYR A 140 17.08 0.07 -7.65
N GLY A 141 15.97 -0.24 -6.98
CA GLY A 141 15.17 -1.44 -7.29
C GLY A 141 14.63 -1.45 -8.72
N PHE A 142 14.24 -0.29 -9.25
CA PHE A 142 13.81 -0.13 -10.65
C PHE A 142 14.97 -0.21 -11.65
N SER A 143 16.17 0.29 -11.31
CA SER A 143 17.33 0.18 -12.20
C SER A 143 17.88 -1.25 -12.27
N THR A 144 17.92 -1.95 -11.14
CA THR A 144 18.54 -3.27 -11.03
C THR A 144 17.59 -4.39 -11.50
N TRP A 145 16.30 -4.29 -11.14
CA TRP A 145 15.29 -5.30 -11.48
C TRP A 145 14.06 -4.68 -12.16
N PRO A 146 14.21 -3.99 -13.30
CA PRO A 146 13.18 -3.12 -13.90
C PRO A 146 11.85 -3.83 -14.11
N THR A 147 11.86 -5.02 -14.71
CA THR A 147 10.63 -5.79 -14.98
C THR A 147 9.96 -6.24 -13.69
N LEU A 148 10.71 -6.88 -12.79
CA LEU A 148 10.15 -7.44 -11.55
C LEU A 148 9.58 -6.32 -10.67
N THR A 149 10.37 -5.27 -10.44
CA THR A 149 9.97 -4.12 -9.63
C THR A 149 8.75 -3.42 -10.24
N SER A 150 8.73 -3.18 -11.56
CA SER A 150 7.58 -2.56 -12.24
C SER A 150 6.32 -3.41 -12.14
N VAL A 151 6.42 -4.73 -12.31
CA VAL A 151 5.27 -5.63 -12.18
C VAL A 151 4.73 -5.62 -10.75
N LEU A 152 5.60 -5.73 -9.74
CA LEU A 152 5.18 -5.75 -8.33
C LEU A 152 4.51 -4.43 -7.91
N TYR A 153 5.12 -3.28 -8.24
CA TYR A 153 4.52 -1.97 -7.95
C TYR A 153 3.25 -1.74 -8.76
N GLY A 154 3.22 -2.09 -10.06
CA GLY A 154 2.04 -1.95 -10.90
C GLY A 154 0.85 -2.76 -10.39
N LEU A 155 1.07 -4.03 -10.04
CA LEU A 155 0.03 -4.89 -9.46
C LEU A 155 -0.44 -4.38 -8.09
N LEU A 156 0.48 -3.88 -7.26
CA LEU A 156 0.15 -3.31 -5.95
C LEU A 156 -0.73 -2.06 -6.11
N ILE A 157 -0.33 -1.11 -6.97
CA ILE A 157 -1.06 0.13 -7.24
C ILE A 157 -2.46 -0.18 -7.80
N ALA A 158 -2.54 -1.03 -8.83
CA ALA A 158 -3.81 -1.37 -9.46
C ALA A 158 -4.75 -2.07 -8.47
N SER A 159 -4.25 -3.05 -7.71
CA SER A 159 -5.05 -3.77 -6.72
C SER A 159 -5.52 -2.83 -5.60
N ALA A 160 -4.64 -1.94 -5.10
CA ALA A 160 -4.96 -0.95 -4.09
C ALA A 160 -6.08 -0.01 -4.56
N ALA A 161 -5.92 0.58 -5.74
CA ALA A 161 -6.91 1.50 -6.32
C ALA A 161 -8.28 0.83 -6.48
N VAL A 162 -8.32 -0.37 -7.06
CA VAL A 162 -9.55 -1.14 -7.24
C VAL A 162 -10.21 -1.51 -5.90
N HIS A 163 -9.42 -1.95 -4.92
CA HIS A 163 -9.95 -2.40 -3.63
C HIS A 163 -10.51 -1.25 -2.80
N VAL A 164 -9.76 -0.16 -2.67
CA VAL A 164 -10.12 1.01 -1.87
C VAL A 164 -11.33 1.72 -2.48
N VAL A 165 -11.26 2.04 -3.77
CA VAL A 165 -12.32 2.78 -4.45
C VAL A 165 -13.58 1.92 -4.65
N GLY A 166 -13.42 0.64 -4.98
CA GLY A 166 -14.54 -0.31 -5.06
C GLY A 166 -15.22 -0.55 -3.69
N GLY A 167 -14.50 -0.37 -2.59
CA GLY A 167 -15.02 -0.46 -1.23
C GLY A 167 -15.79 0.77 -0.75
N ALA A 168 -15.47 1.95 -1.27
CA ALA A 168 -16.05 3.22 -0.81
C ALA A 168 -17.60 3.27 -0.88
N PRO A 169 -18.27 2.83 -1.97
CA PRO A 169 -19.74 2.78 -1.99
C PRO A 169 -20.35 1.87 -0.93
N LYS A 170 -19.71 0.74 -0.63
CA LYS A 170 -20.17 -0.21 0.41
C LYS A 170 -20.01 0.41 1.80
N PHE A 171 -18.92 1.14 2.02
CA PHE A 171 -18.69 1.91 3.24
C PHE A 171 -19.73 3.02 3.42
N MET A 172 -19.96 3.86 2.40
CA MET A 172 -20.92 4.97 2.47
C MET A 172 -22.34 4.50 2.77
N ARG A 173 -22.81 3.46 2.07
CA ARG A 173 -24.16 2.91 2.27
C ARG A 173 -24.37 2.38 3.69
N ARG A 174 -23.35 1.80 4.32
CA ARG A 174 -23.45 1.31 5.71
C ARG A 174 -23.74 2.43 6.71
N TYR A 175 -23.25 3.64 6.45
CA TYR A 175 -23.50 4.82 7.28
C TYR A 175 -24.62 5.71 6.73
N GLY A 176 -25.53 5.15 5.93
CA GLY A 176 -26.70 5.88 5.41
C GLY A 176 -26.38 6.99 4.40
N ARG A 177 -25.16 7.06 3.88
CA ARG A 177 -24.75 8.09 2.92
C ARG A 177 -25.03 7.64 1.49
N ARG A 178 -25.40 8.60 0.63
CA ARG A 178 -25.57 8.37 -0.81
C ARG A 178 -24.23 8.00 -1.43
N ALA A 179 -24.16 6.85 -2.08
CA ALA A 179 -22.95 6.39 -2.77
C ALA A 179 -23.00 6.74 -4.27
N PRO A 180 -21.87 7.12 -4.88
CA PRO A 180 -21.80 7.33 -6.33
C PRO A 180 -22.13 6.04 -7.09
N LYS A 181 -22.75 6.20 -8.27
CA LYS A 181 -23.14 5.07 -9.14
C LYS A 181 -21.94 4.43 -9.85
N ASN A 182 -20.95 5.23 -10.22
CA ASN A 182 -19.72 4.77 -10.87
C ASN A 182 -18.50 5.39 -10.18
N VAL A 183 -17.61 4.55 -9.67
CA VAL A 183 -16.38 4.95 -8.97
C VAL A 183 -15.11 4.61 -9.75
N TRP A 184 -15.23 3.87 -10.85
CA TRP A 184 -14.07 3.38 -11.60
C TRP A 184 -13.23 4.49 -12.24
N PRO A 185 -13.79 5.61 -12.72
CA PRO A 185 -12.98 6.75 -13.15
C PRO A 185 -12.10 7.31 -12.03
N ILE A 186 -12.59 7.31 -10.78
CA ILE A 186 -11.80 7.76 -9.62
C ILE A 186 -10.67 6.76 -9.34
N ALA A 187 -10.94 5.46 -9.42
CA ALA A 187 -9.91 4.43 -9.26
C ALA A 187 -8.81 4.57 -10.31
N ALA A 188 -9.19 4.79 -11.57
CA ALA A 188 -8.25 5.03 -12.66
C ALA A 188 -7.43 6.29 -12.41
N ALA A 189 -8.07 7.42 -12.09
CA ALA A 189 -7.37 8.69 -11.84
C ALA A 189 -6.36 8.57 -10.68
N LEU A 190 -6.77 8.04 -9.53
CA LEU A 190 -5.88 7.86 -8.38
C LEU A 190 -4.74 6.88 -8.68
N GLY A 191 -5.06 5.75 -9.32
CA GLY A 191 -4.06 4.77 -9.75
C GLY A 191 -3.04 5.39 -10.72
N SER A 192 -3.49 6.19 -11.69
CA SER A 192 -2.63 6.87 -12.65
C SER A 192 -1.70 7.89 -12.00
N VAL A 193 -2.19 8.70 -11.04
CA VAL A 193 -1.33 9.65 -10.32
C VAL A 193 -0.19 8.91 -9.61
N VAL A 194 -0.50 7.84 -8.88
CA VAL A 194 0.52 7.06 -8.16
C VAL A 194 1.46 6.35 -9.14
N ALA A 195 0.94 5.81 -10.24
CA ALA A 195 1.75 5.14 -11.27
C ALA A 195 2.71 6.11 -11.97
N VAL A 196 2.25 7.32 -12.30
CA VAL A 196 3.11 8.38 -12.86
C VAL A 196 4.20 8.76 -11.84
N GLY A 197 3.84 8.91 -10.57
CA GLY A 197 4.79 9.17 -9.50
C GLY A 197 5.86 8.08 -9.41
N ALA A 198 5.44 6.81 -9.35
CA ALA A 198 6.33 5.66 -9.33
C ALA A 198 7.25 5.63 -10.56
N ALA A 199 6.72 5.92 -11.76
CA ALA A 199 7.52 6.00 -12.98
C ALA A 199 8.56 7.14 -12.91
N ARG A 200 8.21 8.30 -12.34
CA ARG A 200 9.15 9.41 -12.14
C ARG A 200 10.27 9.04 -11.17
N ILE A 201 9.95 8.32 -10.10
CA ILE A 201 10.95 7.79 -9.15
C ILE A 201 11.86 6.76 -9.85
N ALA A 202 11.26 5.86 -10.64
CA ALA A 202 11.99 4.82 -11.38
C ALA A 202 12.97 5.40 -12.41
N LEU A 203 12.61 6.53 -13.04
CA LEU A 203 13.44 7.20 -14.03
C LEU A 203 14.44 8.20 -13.43
N ALA A 204 14.39 8.42 -12.11
CA ALA A 204 15.31 9.35 -11.47
C ALA A 204 16.74 8.78 -11.47
N PRO A 205 17.78 9.60 -11.71
CA PRO A 205 19.16 9.14 -11.69
C PRO A 205 19.54 8.53 -10.33
N VAL A 206 20.04 7.31 -10.34
CA VAL A 206 20.59 6.63 -9.16
C VAL A 206 21.99 7.20 -8.90
N GLY A 207 22.08 8.39 -8.29
CA GLY A 207 23.36 9.09 -8.18
C GLY A 207 23.57 10.04 -7.00
N GLU A 208 22.52 10.53 -6.34
CA GLU A 208 22.70 11.62 -5.35
C GLU A 208 23.05 11.16 -3.92
N SER A 209 22.87 9.89 -3.55
CA SER A 209 23.30 9.37 -2.23
C SER A 209 24.28 8.21 -2.36
N SER A 210 25.56 8.51 -2.63
CA SER A 210 26.62 7.51 -2.78
C SER A 210 26.75 6.59 -1.56
N TYR A 211 26.51 7.09 -0.34
CA TYR A 211 26.71 6.31 0.89
C TYR A 211 25.67 5.20 1.14
N MET A 212 24.37 5.47 0.96
CA MET A 212 23.33 4.45 1.14
C MET A 212 23.41 3.40 0.03
N LEU A 213 23.62 3.84 -1.21
CA LEU A 213 23.74 2.94 -2.35
C LEU A 213 24.97 2.04 -2.24
N ASP A 214 26.11 2.57 -1.78
CA ASP A 214 27.32 1.77 -1.55
C ASP A 214 27.11 0.63 -0.53
N ARG A 215 26.27 0.87 0.49
CA ARG A 215 25.87 -0.14 1.50
C ARG A 215 24.86 -1.17 0.97
N VAL A 216 24.18 -0.88 -0.13
CA VAL A 216 23.20 -1.74 -0.79
C VAL A 216 23.78 -2.46 -2.01
N SER A 217 24.81 -1.88 -2.67
CA SER A 217 25.37 -2.37 -3.93
C SER A 217 26.66 -3.17 -3.79
N ARG A 218 27.36 -3.14 -2.65
CA ARG A 218 28.55 -3.98 -2.37
C ARG A 218 28.18 -5.43 -2.02
N CYS A 219 27.13 -5.91 -2.67
CA CYS A 219 26.33 -7.06 -2.27
C CYS A 219 26.18 -8.01 -3.46
#